data_AF-A0A518HTL2-F1
#
_entry.id   AF-A0A518HTL2-F1
#
_cell.length_a   1.000
_cell.length_b   1.000
_cell.length_c   1.000
_cell.angle_alpha   90.00
_cell.angle_beta   90.00
_cell.angle_gamma   90.00
#
_symmetry.space_group_name_H-M   'P 1'
#
loop_
_entity.id
_entity.type
_entity.pdbx_description
1 polymer ?
#
loop_
_entity_poly.entity_id
_entity_poly.type
_entity_poly.pdbx_seq_one_letter_code
_entity_poly.pdbx_strand_id
1 'polypeptide(L)'
;MKITSGPMALLFAAILAMVATDVMAQRGGGGRPGGGGGRPGGGGFRGGPGGGGGFGGRGGGGGSILGLLQVKEVQEEIELMPDQEEAVKKVAEGRERVEFPRDFDRENRDSEENVAKLQAYMKKVAEGEKKIREQLEEVLLPEQMERLQQIEVQQMRAGALMNERVATELKLTASQKEQLTKKSEEAREEMMGKMRELFQGGDRENMREKMEEAQKDMEVKLVSVLTSEQKKDFEEMKGEPFEMPAQQGRGGFGGRGGAGGPGGRGGPGGQRGGDRGGRGGRGGQRPDSEE
;
A
#
# COMPACT_ATOMS: atom_id res chain seq x y z
N MET A 1 8.46 -32.04 21.35
CA MET A 1 9.19 -33.11 20.63
C MET A 1 10.08 -32.43 19.62
N LYS A 2 11.41 -32.58 19.73
CA LYS A 2 12.37 -32.00 18.79
C LYS A 2 12.42 -32.91 17.57
N ILE A 3 11.88 -32.48 16.44
CA ILE A 3 12.02 -33.20 15.17
C ILE A 3 13.37 -32.76 14.60
N THR A 4 14.35 -33.63 14.70
CA THR A 4 15.66 -33.50 14.09
C THR A 4 15.53 -33.66 12.58
N SER A 5 15.68 -32.57 11.83
CA SER A 5 15.89 -32.60 10.38
C SER A 5 17.29 -33.14 10.08
N GLY A 6 17.34 -34.31 9.43
CA GLY A 6 18.59 -34.91 8.95
C GLY A 6 19.10 -34.25 7.66
N PRO A 7 20.37 -34.45 7.29
CA PRO A 7 20.96 -33.82 6.12
C PRO A 7 20.61 -34.62 4.86
N MET A 8 19.69 -34.09 4.04
CA MET A 8 19.60 -34.44 2.63
C MET A 8 19.62 -33.16 1.79
N ALA A 9 20.82 -32.60 1.67
CA ALA A 9 21.17 -31.82 0.50
C ALA A 9 21.47 -32.81 -0.63
N LEU A 10 20.71 -32.77 -1.74
CA LEU A 10 21.15 -33.07 -3.11
C LEU A 10 19.98 -32.89 -4.09
N LEU A 11 20.17 -31.94 -5.02
CA LEU A 11 19.51 -31.74 -6.32
C LEU A 11 17.98 -31.54 -6.35
N PHE A 12 17.53 -30.37 -6.82
CA PHE A 12 16.99 -30.21 -8.19
C PHE A 12 16.74 -28.73 -8.50
N ALA A 13 17.77 -28.04 -9.01
CA ALA A 13 17.57 -26.86 -9.84
C ALA A 13 17.47 -27.34 -11.29
N ALA A 14 16.25 -27.40 -11.83
CA ALA A 14 15.92 -27.25 -13.26
C ALA A 14 14.48 -27.71 -13.55
N ILE A 15 13.50 -26.79 -13.49
CA ILE A 15 12.38 -26.80 -14.45
C ILE A 15 12.14 -25.35 -14.90
N LEU A 16 12.79 -25.01 -16.00
CA LEU A 16 12.44 -23.87 -16.84
C LEU A 16 11.74 -24.42 -18.08
N ALA A 17 10.60 -23.81 -18.44
CA ALA A 17 9.76 -24.01 -19.62
C ALA A 17 8.58 -24.99 -19.50
N MET A 18 7.38 -24.42 -19.30
CA MET A 18 6.22 -24.58 -20.18
C MET A 18 5.10 -23.60 -19.74
N VAL A 19 5.12 -22.37 -20.26
CA VAL A 19 3.87 -21.61 -20.42
C VAL A 19 3.59 -21.59 -21.92
N ALA A 20 2.63 -22.43 -22.32
CA ALA A 20 2.16 -22.52 -23.68
C ALA A 20 1.62 -21.16 -24.13
N THR A 21 2.14 -20.73 -25.27
CA THR A 21 1.58 -19.68 -26.11
C THR A 21 0.25 -20.16 -26.68
N ASP A 22 -0.83 -19.45 -26.39
CA ASP A 22 -1.95 -19.36 -27.32
C ASP A 22 -1.95 -17.98 -27.98
N VAL A 23 -1.80 -18.04 -29.30
CA VAL A 23 -1.75 -16.96 -30.26
C VAL A 23 -3.12 -16.84 -30.93
N MET A 24 -3.43 -15.62 -31.42
CA MET A 24 -4.52 -15.21 -32.34
C MET A 24 -5.72 -14.53 -31.67
N ALA A 25 -5.86 -13.20 -31.74
CA ALA A 25 -6.11 -12.31 -32.89
C ALA A 25 -7.60 -11.95 -33.03
N GLN A 26 -7.93 -10.69 -32.77
CA GLN A 26 -8.93 -9.97 -33.55
C GLN A 26 -8.55 -8.49 -33.64
N ARG A 27 -8.17 -8.10 -34.85
CA ARG A 27 -7.98 -6.74 -35.34
C ARG A 27 -9.25 -6.34 -36.09
N GLY A 28 -9.87 -5.24 -35.68
CA GLY A 28 -10.91 -4.50 -36.40
C GLY A 28 -11.37 -3.40 -35.45
N GLY A 29 -11.10 -2.11 -35.66
CA GLY A 29 -11.26 -1.36 -36.89
C GLY A 29 -12.55 -0.55 -36.77
N GLY A 30 -12.49 0.76 -36.54
CA GLY A 30 -13.67 1.64 -36.58
C GLY A 30 -13.53 2.88 -35.71
N GLY A 31 -13.25 4.02 -36.33
CA GLY A 31 -13.07 5.31 -35.67
C GLY A 31 -14.35 5.93 -35.10
N ARG A 32 -14.15 6.96 -34.26
CA ARG A 32 -15.20 7.90 -33.85
C ARG A 32 -14.76 9.32 -34.26
N PRO A 33 -15.49 9.99 -35.17
CA PRO A 33 -15.29 11.41 -35.45
C PRO A 33 -15.90 12.27 -34.34
N GLY A 34 -15.34 13.47 -34.20
CA GLY A 34 -15.64 14.42 -33.14
C GLY A 34 -17.08 14.97 -33.13
N GLY A 35 -17.46 15.43 -31.94
CA GLY A 35 -18.62 16.29 -31.72
C GLY A 35 -18.18 17.44 -30.83
N GLY A 36 -17.83 18.56 -31.45
CA GLY A 36 -17.73 19.85 -30.77
C GLY A 36 -19.12 20.32 -30.36
N GLY A 37 -19.23 20.84 -29.14
CA GLY A 37 -20.46 21.38 -28.59
C GLY A 37 -20.16 22.25 -27.39
N GLY A 38 -19.53 23.39 -27.63
CA GLY A 38 -19.40 24.44 -26.61
C GLY A 38 -20.73 25.16 -26.41
N ARG A 39 -21.11 25.38 -25.15
CA ARG A 39 -21.94 26.51 -24.73
C ARG A 39 -21.58 26.92 -23.29
N PRO A 40 -21.85 28.19 -22.91
CA PRO A 40 -20.97 28.97 -22.05
C PRO A 40 -21.58 29.31 -20.69
N GLY A 41 -20.70 29.64 -19.73
CA GLY A 41 -20.97 30.62 -18.67
C GLY A 41 -21.79 30.14 -17.47
N GLY A 42 -21.11 29.98 -16.33
CA GLY A 42 -21.73 29.82 -15.02
C GLY A 42 -20.69 29.55 -13.96
N GLY A 43 -20.06 30.61 -13.44
CA GLY A 43 -19.10 30.52 -12.35
C GLY A 43 -19.78 30.10 -11.04
N GLY A 44 -19.06 29.32 -10.23
CA GLY A 44 -19.39 29.11 -8.82
C GLY A 44 -19.33 27.66 -8.38
N PHE A 45 -18.18 27.27 -7.83
CA PHE A 45 -18.02 26.22 -6.81
C PHE A 45 -18.74 24.88 -7.05
N ARG A 46 -18.08 23.98 -7.80
CA ARG A 46 -18.28 22.54 -7.69
C ARG A 46 -16.95 21.89 -7.34
N GLY A 47 -16.85 21.39 -6.10
CA GLY A 47 -15.76 20.53 -5.68
C GLY A 47 -15.63 19.37 -6.67
N GLY A 48 -14.46 19.27 -7.31
CA GLY A 48 -14.18 18.18 -8.23
C GLY A 48 -14.14 16.86 -7.46
N PRO A 49 -14.64 15.75 -8.04
CA PRO A 49 -14.49 14.42 -7.48
C PRO A 49 -13.02 13.99 -7.60
N GLY A 50 -12.23 14.42 -6.63
CA GLY A 50 -10.78 14.23 -6.58
C GLY A 50 -10.31 14.39 -5.15
N GLY A 51 -10.63 13.40 -4.31
CA GLY A 51 -10.33 13.46 -2.88
C GLY A 51 -10.58 12.13 -2.16
N GLY A 52 -10.23 11.02 -2.79
CA GLY A 52 -10.33 9.66 -2.22
C GLY A 52 -8.96 9.06 -1.95
N GLY A 53 -8.01 9.85 -1.43
CA GLY A 53 -6.76 9.32 -0.90
C GLY A 53 -7.03 8.58 0.41
N GLY A 54 -7.10 7.26 0.37
CA GLY A 54 -7.27 6.42 1.55
C GLY A 54 -8.10 5.18 1.22
N PHE A 55 -7.61 4.01 1.60
CA PHE A 55 -7.99 2.67 1.12
C PHE A 55 -7.47 2.34 -0.29
N GLY A 56 -6.18 1.99 -0.34
CA GLY A 56 -5.57 1.30 -1.50
C GLY A 56 -4.17 1.77 -1.92
N GLY A 57 -3.65 2.88 -1.38
CA GLY A 57 -2.37 3.45 -1.81
C GLY A 57 -1.37 3.58 -0.66
N ARG A 58 -0.20 2.93 -0.80
CA ARG A 58 0.99 3.00 0.09
C ARG A 58 0.75 2.52 1.52
N GLY A 59 0.67 1.20 1.69
CA GLY A 59 0.71 0.58 3.02
C GLY A 59 0.38 -0.91 3.04
N GLY A 60 -0.23 -1.46 1.98
CA GLY A 60 -0.64 -2.86 1.91
C GLY A 60 0.37 -3.85 1.33
N GLY A 61 1.64 -3.49 1.26
CA GLY A 61 2.69 -4.34 0.68
C GLY A 61 3.87 -4.61 1.60
N GLY A 62 3.83 -4.16 2.86
CA GLY A 62 4.93 -4.35 3.83
C GLY A 62 4.74 -5.54 4.76
N GLY A 63 3.58 -6.21 4.72
CA GLY A 63 3.24 -7.33 5.61
C GLY A 63 2.94 -8.64 4.88
N SER A 64 3.02 -8.69 3.55
CA SER A 64 2.99 -9.96 2.83
C SER A 64 4.39 -10.46 2.57
N ILE A 65 4.54 -11.78 2.51
CA ILE A 65 5.84 -12.43 2.32
C ILE A 65 6.56 -11.98 1.05
N LEU A 66 5.81 -11.76 -0.04
CA LEU A 66 6.34 -11.25 -1.30
C LEU A 66 6.75 -9.77 -1.21
N GLY A 67 6.10 -9.01 -0.34
CA GLY A 67 6.45 -7.63 -0.04
C GLY A 67 7.79 -7.51 0.69
N LEU A 68 8.05 -8.43 1.63
CA LEU A 68 9.32 -8.50 2.36
C LEU A 68 10.50 -8.80 1.44
N LEU A 69 10.31 -9.67 0.46
CA LEU A 69 11.31 -9.96 -0.58
C LEU A 69 11.62 -8.76 -1.50
N GLN A 70 10.93 -7.63 -1.38
CA GLN A 70 11.30 -6.38 -2.06
C GLN A 70 12.31 -5.53 -1.26
N VAL A 71 12.56 -5.90 -0.01
CA VAL A 71 13.46 -5.20 0.91
C VAL A 71 14.82 -5.87 0.83
N LYS A 72 15.87 -5.11 0.49
CA LYS A 72 17.21 -5.64 0.27
C LYS A 72 17.79 -6.28 1.53
N GLU A 73 17.56 -5.65 2.67
CA GLU A 73 18.01 -6.12 3.97
C GLU A 73 17.35 -7.46 4.34
N VAL A 74 16.11 -7.70 3.90
CA VAL A 74 15.47 -9.01 4.05
C VAL A 74 16.09 -10.04 3.09
N GLN A 75 16.39 -9.66 1.86
CA GLN A 75 17.07 -10.54 0.90
C GLN A 75 18.45 -10.96 1.42
N GLU A 76 19.21 -10.02 1.99
CA GLU A 76 20.51 -10.27 2.62
C GLU A 76 20.38 -11.18 3.85
N GLU A 77 19.39 -10.91 4.72
CA GLU A 77 19.13 -11.71 5.94
C GLU A 77 18.79 -13.18 5.63
N ILE A 78 18.08 -13.44 4.54
CA ILE A 78 17.79 -14.82 4.10
C ILE A 78 18.83 -15.37 3.11
N GLU A 79 19.93 -14.62 2.87
CA GLU A 79 20.98 -14.99 1.93
C GLU A 79 20.43 -15.36 0.53
N LEU A 80 19.50 -14.56 0.01
CA LEU A 80 18.81 -14.84 -1.25
C LEU A 80 19.81 -14.90 -2.41
N MET A 81 19.85 -16.04 -3.11
CA MET A 81 20.78 -16.25 -4.22
C MET A 81 20.32 -15.55 -5.51
N PRO A 82 21.23 -15.18 -6.44
CA PRO A 82 20.85 -14.44 -7.66
C PRO A 82 19.84 -15.16 -8.57
N ASP A 83 19.91 -16.49 -8.64
CA ASP A 83 18.95 -17.33 -9.38
C ASP A 83 17.58 -17.35 -8.70
N GLN A 84 17.55 -17.39 -7.36
CA GLN A 84 16.32 -17.26 -6.58
C GLN A 84 15.70 -15.86 -6.73
N GLU A 85 16.50 -14.80 -6.81
CA GLU A 85 16.01 -13.44 -7.05
C GLU A 85 15.25 -13.36 -8.39
N GLU A 86 15.79 -13.94 -9.46
CA GLU A 86 15.11 -13.99 -10.76
C GLU A 86 13.80 -14.80 -10.68
N ALA A 87 13.81 -15.93 -9.96
CA ALA A 87 12.62 -16.75 -9.76
C ALA A 87 11.54 -16.04 -8.92
N VAL A 88 11.91 -15.40 -7.81
CA VAL A 88 11.03 -14.55 -6.99
C VAL A 88 10.43 -13.42 -7.83
N LYS A 89 11.21 -12.81 -8.72
CA LYS A 89 10.70 -11.79 -9.65
C LYS A 89 9.64 -12.36 -10.59
N LYS A 90 9.84 -13.56 -11.14
CA LYS A 90 8.84 -14.24 -11.98
C LYS A 90 7.57 -14.57 -11.20
N VAL A 91 7.69 -15.01 -9.95
CA VAL A 91 6.54 -15.19 -9.04
C VAL A 91 5.80 -13.86 -8.85
N ALA A 92 6.53 -12.77 -8.61
CA ALA A 92 5.94 -11.44 -8.44
C ALA A 92 5.25 -10.90 -9.71
N GLU A 93 5.78 -11.20 -10.90
CA GLU A 93 5.21 -10.82 -12.19
C GLU A 93 3.98 -11.67 -12.56
N GLY A 94 4.01 -12.97 -12.22
CA GLY A 94 2.92 -13.91 -12.47
C GLY A 94 1.75 -13.80 -11.48
N ARG A 95 1.90 -13.03 -10.40
CA ARG A 95 0.85 -12.89 -9.39
C ARG A 95 -0.42 -12.27 -9.98
N GLU A 96 -1.56 -12.89 -9.66
CA GLU A 96 -2.86 -12.31 -9.98
C GLU A 96 -3.08 -11.06 -9.14
N ARG A 97 -3.30 -9.91 -9.80
CA ARG A 97 -3.65 -8.68 -9.10
C ARG A 97 -5.14 -8.69 -8.77
N VAL A 98 -5.47 -8.91 -7.51
CA VAL A 98 -6.84 -8.80 -7.01
C VAL A 98 -7.20 -7.32 -6.86
N GLU A 99 -8.01 -6.79 -7.77
CA GLU A 99 -8.51 -5.42 -7.68
C GLU A 99 -9.59 -5.31 -6.59
N PHE A 100 -9.52 -4.23 -5.81
CA PHE A 100 -10.60 -3.89 -4.89
C PHE A 100 -11.87 -3.56 -5.70
N PRO A 101 -13.08 -4.00 -5.28
CA PRO A 101 -14.30 -3.78 -6.04
C PRO A 101 -14.54 -2.29 -6.32
N ARG A 102 -14.68 -1.93 -7.61
CA ARG A 102 -14.78 -0.51 -8.06
C ARG A 102 -16.08 0.16 -7.66
N ASP A 103 -17.11 -0.65 -7.48
CA ASP A 103 -18.47 -0.32 -7.10
C ASP A 103 -18.71 -0.54 -5.59
N PHE A 104 -17.64 -0.59 -4.79
CA PHE A 104 -17.74 -0.61 -3.34
C PHE A 104 -18.19 0.77 -2.81
N ASP A 105 -19.36 0.81 -2.18
CA ASP A 105 -19.87 2.03 -1.55
C ASP A 105 -19.29 2.19 -0.15
N ARG A 106 -18.44 3.21 0.03
CA ARG A 106 -17.75 3.47 1.30
C ARG A 106 -18.68 4.05 2.37
N GLU A 107 -19.76 4.70 1.98
CA GLU A 107 -20.71 5.33 2.91
C GLU A 107 -21.64 4.29 3.52
N ASN A 108 -21.90 3.19 2.79
CA ASN A 108 -22.79 2.11 3.23
C ASN A 108 -22.05 0.78 3.45
N ARG A 109 -20.93 0.82 4.17
CA ARG A 109 -20.02 -0.33 4.36
C ARG A 109 -20.70 -1.58 4.93
N ASP A 110 -21.69 -1.40 5.77
CA ASP A 110 -22.36 -2.49 6.49
C ASP A 110 -23.56 -3.07 5.73
N SER A 111 -23.85 -2.56 4.53
CA SER A 111 -24.84 -3.19 3.66
C SER A 111 -24.43 -4.61 3.30
N GLU A 112 -25.41 -5.51 3.19
CA GLU A 112 -25.19 -6.92 2.84
C GLU A 112 -24.36 -7.07 1.56
N GLU A 113 -24.61 -6.22 0.57
CA GLU A 113 -23.87 -6.19 -0.69
C GLU A 113 -22.39 -5.83 -0.48
N ASN A 114 -22.08 -4.79 0.28
CA ASN A 114 -20.69 -4.39 0.54
C ASN A 114 -19.95 -5.38 1.44
N VAL A 115 -20.64 -5.99 2.41
CA VAL A 115 -20.08 -7.07 3.23
C VAL A 115 -19.72 -8.26 2.34
N ALA A 116 -20.60 -8.68 1.43
CA ALA A 116 -20.34 -9.76 0.49
C ALA A 116 -19.17 -9.42 -0.46
N LYS A 117 -19.10 -8.19 -0.99
CA LYS A 117 -17.99 -7.69 -1.82
C LYS A 117 -16.65 -7.76 -1.08
N LEU A 118 -16.61 -7.32 0.18
CA LEU A 118 -15.41 -7.38 1.02
C LEU A 118 -14.98 -8.81 1.30
N GLN A 119 -15.93 -9.69 1.65
CA GLN A 119 -15.63 -11.09 1.90
C GLN A 119 -15.07 -11.78 0.66
N ALA A 120 -15.67 -11.56 -0.51
CA ALA A 120 -15.18 -12.11 -1.78
C ALA A 120 -13.78 -11.58 -2.13
N TYR A 121 -13.54 -10.28 -1.93
CA TYR A 121 -12.22 -9.68 -2.12
C TYR A 121 -11.17 -10.30 -1.20
N MET A 122 -11.45 -10.37 0.11
CA MET A 122 -10.52 -10.94 1.09
C MET A 122 -10.22 -12.42 0.81
N LYS A 123 -11.22 -13.19 0.40
CA LYS A 123 -11.03 -14.59 0.01
C LYS A 123 -10.08 -14.72 -1.18
N LYS A 124 -10.26 -13.90 -2.23
CA LYS A 124 -9.36 -13.91 -3.40
C LYS A 124 -7.94 -13.48 -3.04
N VAL A 125 -7.79 -12.49 -2.16
CA VAL A 125 -6.47 -12.08 -1.65
C VAL A 125 -5.81 -13.23 -0.90
N ALA A 126 -6.53 -13.90 0.01
CA ALA A 126 -5.99 -15.03 0.76
C ALA A 126 -5.59 -16.21 -0.15
N GLU A 127 -6.42 -16.55 -1.14
CA GLU A 127 -6.10 -17.57 -2.15
C GLU A 127 -4.87 -17.20 -2.98
N GLY A 128 -4.73 -15.93 -3.37
CA GLY A 128 -3.56 -15.42 -4.07
C GLY A 128 -2.28 -15.52 -3.22
N GLU A 129 -2.33 -15.07 -1.96
CA GLU A 129 -1.21 -15.14 -1.02
C GLU A 129 -0.80 -16.60 -0.76
N LYS A 130 -1.76 -17.52 -0.64
CA LYS A 130 -1.47 -18.95 -0.50
C LYS A 130 -0.69 -19.49 -1.70
N LYS A 131 -1.13 -19.19 -2.93
CA LYS A 131 -0.43 -19.61 -4.16
C LYS A 131 0.99 -19.04 -4.22
N ILE A 132 1.15 -17.77 -3.87
CA ILE A 132 2.47 -17.12 -3.84
C ILE A 132 3.38 -17.82 -2.83
N ARG A 133 2.86 -18.17 -1.65
CA ARG A 133 3.63 -18.92 -0.66
C ARG A 133 4.08 -20.29 -1.19
N GLU A 134 3.16 -21.05 -1.79
CA GLU A 134 3.49 -22.35 -2.40
C GLU A 134 4.58 -22.21 -3.49
N GLN A 135 4.49 -21.18 -4.35
CA GLN A 135 5.52 -20.91 -5.35
C GLN A 135 6.87 -20.50 -4.75
N LEU A 136 6.87 -19.77 -3.63
CA LEU A 136 8.09 -19.41 -2.93
C LEU A 136 8.73 -20.61 -2.24
N GLU A 137 7.95 -21.56 -1.73
CA GLU A 137 8.44 -22.83 -1.16
C GLU A 137 9.13 -23.74 -2.19
N GLU A 138 8.80 -23.59 -3.48
CA GLU A 138 9.50 -24.29 -4.57
C GLU A 138 10.83 -23.62 -4.98
N VAL A 139 11.01 -22.33 -4.65
CA VAL A 139 12.14 -21.50 -5.08
C VAL A 139 13.17 -21.30 -3.97
N LEU A 140 12.69 -21.11 -2.74
CA LEU A 140 13.51 -20.83 -1.57
C LEU A 140 13.88 -22.14 -0.86
N LEU A 141 15.06 -22.14 -0.25
CA LEU A 141 15.45 -23.24 0.64
C LEU A 141 14.57 -23.22 1.90
N PRO A 142 14.33 -24.38 2.56
CA PRO A 142 13.47 -24.46 3.74
C PRO A 142 13.83 -23.45 4.84
N GLU A 143 15.12 -23.28 5.12
CA GLU A 143 15.65 -22.34 6.11
C GLU A 143 15.43 -20.87 5.72
N GLN A 144 15.52 -20.53 4.43
CA GLN A 144 15.25 -19.18 3.94
C GLN A 144 13.76 -18.86 4.07
N MET A 145 12.91 -19.84 3.76
CA MET A 145 11.47 -19.72 3.89
C MET A 145 11.06 -19.58 5.37
N GLU A 146 11.65 -20.38 6.25
CA GLU A 146 11.44 -20.27 7.70
C GLU A 146 11.85 -18.88 8.21
N ARG A 147 13.05 -18.41 7.86
CA ARG A 147 13.51 -17.08 8.28
C ARG A 147 12.61 -15.97 7.75
N LEU A 148 12.18 -16.07 6.50
CA LEU A 148 11.27 -15.13 5.89
C LEU A 148 9.90 -15.10 6.59
N GLN A 149 9.38 -16.26 6.99
CA GLN A 149 8.13 -16.38 7.75
C GLN A 149 8.25 -15.81 9.17
N GLN A 150 9.41 -15.95 9.82
CA GLN A 150 9.69 -15.31 11.11
C GLN A 150 9.63 -13.78 10.99
N ILE A 151 10.30 -13.22 9.96
CA ILE A 151 10.27 -11.78 9.67
C ILE A 151 8.83 -11.34 9.37
N GLU A 152 8.04 -12.12 8.62
CA GLU A 152 6.62 -11.86 8.36
C GLU A 152 5.82 -11.72 9.67
N VAL A 153 5.98 -12.65 10.62
CA VAL A 153 5.31 -12.60 11.92
C VAL A 153 5.72 -11.34 12.69
N GLN A 154 7.00 -11.00 12.69
CA GLN A 154 7.50 -9.77 13.34
C GLN A 154 6.89 -8.50 12.73
N GLN A 155 6.81 -8.41 11.39
CA GLN A 155 6.24 -7.24 10.72
C GLN A 155 4.73 -7.12 10.88
N MET A 156 4.02 -8.24 10.90
CA MET A 156 2.58 -8.26 11.12
C MET A 156 2.20 -7.95 12.57
N ARG A 157 3.12 -8.14 13.53
CA ARG A 157 2.88 -7.97 14.97
C ARG A 157 1.62 -8.72 15.41
N ALA A 158 0.73 -8.05 16.15
CA ALA A 158 -0.58 -8.57 16.57
C ALA A 158 -1.45 -9.09 15.41
N GLY A 159 -1.30 -8.51 14.21
CA GLY A 159 -2.02 -8.93 13.01
C GLY A 159 -1.65 -10.33 12.54
N ALA A 160 -0.49 -10.86 12.95
CA ALA A 160 -0.06 -12.22 12.62
C ALA A 160 -1.06 -13.26 13.14
N LEU A 161 -1.75 -13.00 14.24
CA LEU A 161 -2.76 -13.92 14.80
C LEU A 161 -3.98 -14.13 13.90
N MET A 162 -4.18 -13.23 12.93
CA MET A 162 -5.23 -13.31 11.92
C MET A 162 -4.72 -13.92 10.60
N ASN A 163 -3.42 -14.16 10.47
CA ASN A 163 -2.85 -14.87 9.32
C ASN A 163 -3.26 -16.34 9.37
N GLU A 164 -3.71 -16.90 8.23
CA GLU A 164 -4.21 -18.27 8.17
C GLU A 164 -3.18 -19.31 8.62
N ARG A 165 -1.89 -19.14 8.26
CA ARG A 165 -0.81 -20.05 8.65
C ARG A 165 -0.57 -20.02 10.14
N VAL A 166 -0.34 -18.83 10.70
CA VAL A 166 -0.10 -18.64 12.13
C VAL A 166 -1.31 -19.15 12.94
N ALA A 167 -2.53 -18.83 12.51
CA ALA A 167 -3.74 -19.32 13.17
C ALA A 167 -3.86 -20.86 13.13
N THR A 168 -3.38 -21.49 12.07
CA THR A 168 -3.37 -22.96 11.91
C THR A 168 -2.29 -23.60 12.76
N GLU A 169 -1.07 -23.06 12.76
CA GLU A 169 0.05 -23.56 13.58
C GLU A 169 -0.23 -23.43 15.08
N LEU A 170 -0.81 -22.29 15.51
CA LEU A 170 -1.27 -22.07 16.88
C LEU A 170 -2.56 -22.83 17.23
N LYS A 171 -3.16 -23.52 16.24
CA LYS A 171 -4.41 -24.28 16.38
C LYS A 171 -5.53 -23.45 17.02
N LEU A 172 -5.67 -22.20 16.57
CA LEU A 172 -6.66 -21.29 17.15
C LEU A 172 -8.07 -21.86 16.99
N THR A 173 -8.79 -21.93 18.10
CA THR A 173 -10.18 -22.41 18.11
C THR A 173 -11.10 -21.42 17.42
N ALA A 174 -12.29 -21.87 17.00
CA ALA A 174 -13.31 -20.98 16.44
C ALA A 174 -13.65 -19.81 17.38
N SER A 175 -13.74 -20.09 18.69
CA SER A 175 -14.00 -19.05 19.70
C SER A 175 -12.86 -18.04 19.80
N GLN A 176 -11.60 -18.48 19.75
CA GLN A 176 -10.46 -17.57 19.76
C GLN A 176 -10.41 -16.71 18.50
N LYS A 177 -10.66 -17.30 17.32
CA LYS A 177 -10.73 -16.56 16.05
C LYS A 177 -11.81 -15.49 16.10
N GLU A 178 -13.00 -15.80 16.61
CA GLU A 178 -14.07 -14.83 16.79
C GLU A 178 -13.69 -13.69 17.76
N GLN A 179 -13.07 -14.03 18.90
CA GLN A 179 -12.61 -13.04 19.87
C GLN A 179 -11.51 -12.14 19.30
N LEU A 180 -10.58 -12.69 18.53
CA LEU A 180 -9.52 -11.94 17.85
C LEU A 180 -10.12 -10.97 16.82
N THR A 181 -11.10 -11.42 16.02
CA THR A 181 -11.82 -10.55 15.08
C THR A 181 -12.46 -9.37 15.82
N LYS A 182 -13.27 -9.64 16.85
CA LYS A 182 -13.97 -8.59 17.61
C LYS A 182 -13.00 -7.60 18.25
N LYS A 183 -11.98 -8.10 18.97
CA LYS A 183 -10.96 -7.24 19.61
C LYS A 183 -10.15 -6.45 18.59
N SER A 184 -9.88 -7.02 17.41
CA SER A 184 -9.19 -6.32 16.33
C SER A 184 -10.06 -5.20 15.74
N GLU A 185 -11.37 -5.41 15.62
CA GLU A 185 -12.32 -4.38 15.17
C GLU A 185 -12.41 -3.24 16.18
N GLU A 186 -12.59 -3.55 17.46
CA GLU A 186 -12.60 -2.57 18.56
C GLU A 186 -11.29 -1.75 18.59
N ALA A 187 -10.13 -2.42 18.51
CA ALA A 187 -8.83 -1.75 18.50
C ALA A 187 -8.67 -0.84 17.28
N ARG A 188 -9.20 -1.24 16.13
CA ARG A 188 -9.16 -0.43 14.90
C ARG A 188 -10.06 0.79 15.00
N GLU A 189 -11.24 0.67 15.60
CA GLU A 189 -12.15 1.80 15.85
C GLU A 189 -11.52 2.80 16.82
N GLU A 190 -10.95 2.32 17.92
CA GLU A 190 -10.20 3.14 18.89
C GLU A 190 -9.06 3.88 18.21
N MET A 191 -8.26 3.18 17.38
CA MET A 191 -7.16 3.76 16.62
C MET A 191 -7.65 4.82 15.63
N MET A 192 -8.75 4.59 14.92
CA MET A 192 -9.33 5.60 14.02
C MET A 192 -9.85 6.83 14.78
N GLY A 193 -10.43 6.64 15.97
CA GLY A 193 -10.81 7.71 16.88
C GLY A 193 -9.61 8.56 17.29
N LYS A 194 -8.56 7.92 17.85
CA LYS A 194 -7.29 8.57 18.23
C LYS A 194 -6.67 9.32 17.05
N MET A 195 -6.63 8.70 15.86
CA MET A 195 -6.07 9.32 14.67
C MET A 195 -6.87 10.57 14.26
N ARG A 196 -8.21 10.52 14.33
CA ARG A 196 -9.07 11.68 14.05
C ARG A 196 -8.79 12.83 15.02
N GLU A 197 -8.69 12.55 16.32
CA GLU A 197 -8.38 13.55 17.35
C GLU A 197 -7.01 14.19 17.12
N LEU A 198 -5.98 13.38 16.83
CA LEU A 198 -4.63 13.87 16.58
C LEU A 198 -4.54 14.74 15.31
N PHE A 199 -5.26 14.36 14.24
CA PHE A 199 -5.33 15.18 13.03
C PHE A 199 -6.03 16.52 13.26
N GLN A 200 -7.04 16.56 14.12
CA GLN A 200 -7.74 17.80 14.49
C GLN A 200 -6.91 18.67 15.45
N GLY A 201 -6.14 18.05 16.34
CA GLY A 201 -5.31 18.72 17.34
C GLY A 201 -3.99 19.30 16.82
N GLY A 202 -3.59 19.02 15.58
CA GLY A 202 -2.37 19.57 14.96
C GLY A 202 -1.05 18.97 15.47
N ASP A 203 -1.10 18.01 16.39
CA ASP A 203 0.05 17.35 17.03
C ASP A 203 0.65 16.25 16.13
N ARG A 204 1.17 16.66 14.96
CA ARG A 204 1.75 15.74 13.97
C ARG A 204 3.09 15.17 14.39
N GLU A 205 3.81 15.84 15.30
CA GLU A 205 5.14 15.43 15.76
C GLU A 205 5.05 14.19 16.65
N ASN A 206 4.06 14.09 17.54
CA ASN A 206 3.88 12.93 18.42
C ASN A 206 3.07 11.78 17.79
N MET A 207 2.65 11.92 16.53
CA MET A 207 1.86 10.90 15.82
C MET A 207 2.58 9.54 15.79
N ARG A 208 3.89 9.52 15.57
CA ARG A 208 4.65 8.27 15.46
C ARG A 208 4.64 7.51 16.78
N GLU A 209 4.93 8.18 17.89
CA GLU A 209 4.98 7.58 19.22
C GLU A 209 3.60 7.06 19.65
N LYS A 210 2.55 7.86 19.46
CA LYS A 210 1.17 7.45 19.79
C LYS A 210 0.68 6.27 18.94
N MET A 211 1.13 6.17 17.70
CA MET A 211 0.81 5.03 16.84
C MET A 211 1.55 3.77 17.27
N GLU A 212 2.81 3.88 17.70
CA GLU A 212 3.57 2.74 18.26
C GLU A 212 2.95 2.25 19.58
N GLU A 213 2.53 3.16 20.45
CA GLU A 213 1.82 2.82 21.69
C GLU A 213 0.50 2.09 21.38
N ALA A 214 -0.32 2.62 20.47
CA ALA A 214 -1.56 1.97 20.06
C ALA A 214 -1.35 0.57 19.44
N GLN A 215 -0.26 0.38 18.69
CA GLN A 215 0.11 -0.93 18.17
C GLN A 215 0.51 -1.92 19.28
N LYS A 216 1.29 -1.47 20.27
CA LYS A 216 1.66 -2.29 21.43
C LYS A 216 0.43 -2.67 22.27
N ASP A 217 -0.48 -1.73 22.50
CA ASP A 217 -1.72 -1.98 23.22
C ASP A 217 -2.59 -3.02 22.49
N MET A 218 -2.67 -2.91 21.15
CA MET A 218 -3.37 -3.90 20.33
C MET A 218 -2.71 -5.28 20.44
N GLU A 219 -1.38 -5.36 20.44
CA GLU A 219 -0.66 -6.62 20.61
C GLU A 219 -0.97 -7.27 21.95
N VAL A 220 -0.90 -6.52 23.05
CA VAL A 220 -1.26 -7.02 24.39
C VAL A 220 -2.71 -7.53 24.40
N LYS A 221 -3.66 -6.77 23.83
CA LYS A 221 -5.08 -7.15 23.78
C LYS A 221 -5.30 -8.44 22.99
N LEU A 222 -4.68 -8.60 21.83
CA LEU A 222 -4.89 -9.78 20.99
C LEU A 222 -4.16 -11.02 21.52
N VAL A 223 -2.91 -10.87 21.96
CA VAL A 223 -2.13 -11.97 22.55
C VAL A 223 -2.80 -12.48 23.84
N SER A 224 -3.56 -11.64 24.57
CA SER A 224 -4.30 -12.09 25.76
C SER A 224 -5.37 -13.17 25.50
N VAL A 225 -5.86 -13.31 24.26
CA VAL A 225 -6.83 -14.35 23.85
C VAL A 225 -6.19 -15.75 23.77
N LEU A 226 -4.87 -15.80 23.64
CA LEU A 226 -4.10 -17.03 23.54
C LEU A 226 -3.91 -17.69 24.90
N THR A 227 -3.84 -19.03 24.90
CA THR A 227 -3.37 -19.79 26.06
C THR A 227 -1.89 -19.56 26.30
N SER A 228 -1.37 -19.92 27.48
CA SER A 228 0.06 -19.78 27.79
C SER A 228 0.95 -20.57 26.81
N GLU A 229 0.50 -21.74 26.35
CA GLU A 229 1.20 -22.55 25.35
C GLU A 229 1.22 -21.85 23.99
N GLN A 230 0.06 -21.36 23.51
CA GLN A 230 -0.02 -20.62 22.25
C GLN A 230 0.78 -19.31 22.28
N LYS A 231 0.89 -18.63 23.43
CA LYS A 231 1.76 -17.46 23.57
C LYS A 231 3.22 -17.85 23.39
N LYS A 232 3.65 -18.95 24.00
CA LYS A 232 5.02 -19.47 23.85
C LYS A 232 5.30 -19.83 22.39
N ASP A 233 4.40 -20.55 21.74
CA ASP A 233 4.54 -20.95 20.34
C ASP A 233 4.55 -19.72 19.42
N PHE A 234 3.73 -18.69 19.71
CA PHE A 234 3.73 -17.44 18.95
C PHE A 234 5.04 -16.65 19.09
N GLU A 235 5.65 -16.63 20.28
CA GLU A 235 6.97 -16.03 20.46
C GLU A 235 8.07 -16.84 19.76
N GLU A 236 7.99 -18.18 19.76
CA GLU A 236 8.92 -19.03 18.99
C GLU A 236 8.80 -18.78 17.47
N MET A 237 7.59 -18.57 16.95
CA MET A 237 7.36 -18.23 15.54
C MET A 237 7.96 -16.89 15.10
N LYS A 238 8.20 -15.96 16.04
CA LYS A 238 8.87 -14.69 15.72
C LYS A 238 10.34 -14.89 15.40
N GLY A 239 10.98 -15.93 15.95
CA GLY A 239 12.41 -16.20 15.74
C GLY A 239 13.33 -15.07 16.22
N GLU A 240 14.53 -15.01 15.65
CA GLU A 240 15.52 -13.98 15.99
C GLU A 240 15.03 -12.58 15.57
N PRO A 241 15.16 -11.54 16.41
CA PRO A 241 14.74 -10.18 16.07
C PRO A 241 15.33 -9.70 14.75
N PHE A 242 14.49 -9.05 13.93
CA PHE A 242 14.89 -8.41 12.68
C PHE A 242 14.41 -6.96 12.66
N GLU A 243 15.35 -6.03 12.58
CA GLU A 243 15.04 -4.61 12.47
C GLU A 243 14.82 -4.24 11.01
N MET A 244 13.58 -3.86 10.65
CA MET A 244 13.33 -3.35 9.30
C MET A 244 14.14 -2.08 9.06
N PRO A 245 14.72 -1.92 7.86
CA PRO A 245 15.35 -0.67 7.49
C PRO A 245 14.32 0.46 7.59
N ALA A 246 14.74 1.57 8.19
CA ALA A 246 13.92 2.77 8.24
C ALA A 246 13.52 3.11 6.80
N GLN A 247 12.22 3.11 6.50
CA GLN A 247 11.72 3.26 5.14
C GLN A 247 12.26 4.56 4.53
N GLN A 248 13.30 4.45 3.73
CA GLN A 248 14.02 5.59 3.19
C GLN A 248 13.24 6.15 2.00
N GLY A 249 12.20 6.92 2.31
CA GLY A 249 11.58 7.90 1.44
C GLY A 249 10.87 7.38 0.17
N ARG A 250 9.56 7.15 0.28
CA ARG A 250 8.65 7.49 -0.83
C ARG A 250 7.25 7.90 -0.34
N GLY A 251 7.20 9.07 0.30
CA GLY A 251 5.96 9.86 0.42
C GLY A 251 5.55 10.17 1.84
N GLY A 252 6.27 11.10 2.48
CA GLY A 252 5.72 11.86 3.58
C GLY A 252 4.39 12.49 3.17
N PHE A 253 3.41 12.36 4.06
CA PHE A 253 2.16 13.07 4.01
C PHE A 253 2.44 14.56 4.23
N GLY A 254 2.77 15.27 3.15
CA GLY A 254 3.05 16.72 3.16
C GLY A 254 4.27 17.08 2.33
N GLY A 255 4.06 17.71 1.17
CA GLY A 255 5.17 18.28 0.39
C GLY A 255 5.04 18.24 -1.13
N ARG A 256 3.85 18.45 -1.69
CA ARG A 256 3.76 19.02 -3.06
C ARG A 256 2.67 20.06 -3.11
N GLY A 257 3.01 21.23 -2.57
CA GLY A 257 2.21 22.44 -2.65
C GLY A 257 3.03 23.62 -2.12
N GLY A 258 3.60 24.40 -3.04
CA GLY A 258 3.86 25.82 -2.79
C GLY A 258 5.31 26.25 -2.54
N ALA A 259 5.82 27.00 -3.52
CA ALA A 259 6.71 28.16 -3.38
C ALA A 259 8.15 27.94 -2.89
N GLY A 260 9.08 28.06 -3.84
CA GLY A 260 10.50 28.24 -3.53
C GLY A 260 11.38 28.20 -4.77
N GLY A 261 11.02 28.94 -5.82
CA GLY A 261 11.94 29.17 -6.93
C GLY A 261 13.20 29.86 -6.40
N PRO A 262 14.41 29.32 -6.62
CA PRO A 262 15.62 30.03 -6.26
C PRO A 262 15.77 31.25 -7.17
N GLY A 263 15.91 32.42 -6.56
CA GLY A 263 16.22 33.66 -7.24
C GLY A 263 17.46 33.51 -8.12
N GLY A 264 17.23 33.47 -9.44
CA GLY A 264 18.25 33.71 -10.45
C GLY A 264 18.46 35.20 -10.61
N ARG A 265 19.31 35.79 -9.76
CA ARG A 265 19.91 37.10 -10.00
C ARG A 265 21.04 36.91 -11.02
N GLY A 266 20.87 37.41 -12.25
CA GLY A 266 21.98 37.44 -13.21
C GLY A 266 21.58 37.53 -14.68
N GLY A 267 20.91 38.61 -15.09
CA GLY A 267 20.86 39.00 -16.51
C GLY A 267 21.96 40.04 -16.79
N PRO A 268 22.88 39.81 -17.74
CA PRO A 268 23.88 40.81 -18.11
C PRO A 268 23.30 41.86 -19.08
N GLY A 269 23.51 43.13 -18.71
CA GLY A 269 23.60 44.37 -19.50
C GLY A 269 22.94 44.49 -20.88
N GLY A 270 22.16 45.56 -21.06
CA GLY A 270 21.92 46.15 -22.38
C GLY A 270 20.79 47.17 -22.46
N GLN A 271 21.15 48.45 -22.69
CA GLN A 271 20.35 49.55 -23.27
C GLN A 271 19.13 50.02 -22.45
N ARG A 272 19.11 51.16 -21.74
CA ARG A 272 19.41 52.58 -22.08
C ARG A 272 18.63 53.13 -23.29
N GLY A 273 17.70 54.04 -23.00
CA GLY A 273 16.91 54.87 -23.92
C GLY A 273 15.44 54.80 -23.50
N GLY A 274 14.86 55.71 -22.72
CA GLY A 274 14.94 57.16 -22.78
C GLY A 274 13.77 57.64 -23.62
N ASP A 275 12.66 58.09 -23.00
CA ASP A 275 12.00 59.32 -23.41
C ASP A 275 10.93 59.79 -22.42
N ARG A 276 10.89 61.12 -22.27
CA ARG A 276 10.04 61.92 -21.39
C ARG A 276 8.87 62.48 -22.18
N GLY A 277 7.79 62.79 -21.46
CA GLY A 277 6.76 63.76 -21.88
C GLY A 277 5.44 63.06 -22.21
N GLY A 278 4.27 63.56 -21.84
CA GLY A 278 3.90 64.80 -21.20
C GLY A 278 2.41 65.04 -21.48
N ARG A 279 1.67 65.41 -20.45
CA ARG A 279 0.56 66.39 -20.47
C ARG A 279 -0.61 66.17 -21.46
N GLY A 280 -1.76 65.80 -20.88
CA GLY A 280 -3.00 66.62 -20.88
C GLY A 280 -3.92 66.57 -22.10
N GLY A 281 -5.24 66.67 -21.85
CA GLY A 281 -6.20 67.07 -22.88
C GLY A 281 -7.60 66.50 -22.66
N ARG A 282 -8.53 67.38 -22.30
CA ARG A 282 -9.93 67.14 -21.95
C ARG A 282 -10.83 67.55 -23.11
N GLY A 283 -11.86 66.76 -23.39
CA GLY A 283 -13.19 67.24 -23.82
C GLY A 283 -13.43 67.52 -25.30
N GLY A 284 -14.71 67.42 -25.69
CA GLY A 284 -15.27 68.09 -26.86
C GLY A 284 -16.18 67.22 -27.72
N GLN A 285 -17.49 67.45 -27.61
CA GLN A 285 -18.54 66.90 -28.46
C GLN A 285 -18.43 67.35 -29.95
N ARG A 286 -18.94 66.49 -30.84
CA ARG A 286 -19.81 66.69 -32.04
C ARG A 286 -19.82 68.07 -32.75
N PRO A 287 -19.95 68.10 -34.11
CA PRO A 287 -21.24 67.77 -34.74
C PRO A 287 -21.19 66.98 -36.05
N ASP A 288 -22.40 66.53 -36.40
CA ASP A 288 -22.83 65.93 -37.66
C ASP A 288 -22.65 66.87 -38.87
N SER A 289 -22.35 66.30 -40.03
CA SER A 289 -22.94 66.71 -41.31
C SER A 289 -22.72 65.63 -42.37
N GLU A 290 -23.82 65.33 -43.06
CA GLU A 290 -23.99 64.43 -44.20
C GLU A 290 -23.11 64.80 -45.40
N GLU A 291 -22.66 63.77 -46.12
CA GLU A 291 -22.82 63.61 -47.58
C GLU A 291 -22.76 62.11 -47.92
#